data_AF-A0A8T6EQY9-F1
#
_entry.id   AF-A0A8T6EQY9-F1
#
_cell.length_a   1.000
_cell.length_b   1.000
_cell.length_c   1.000
_cell.angle_alpha   90.00
_cell.angle_beta   90.00
_cell.angle_gamma   90.00
#
_symmetry.space_group_name_H-M   'P 1'
#
loop_
_entity.id
_entity.type
_entity.pdbx_description
1 polymer ?
#
loop_
_entity_poly.entity_id
_entity_poly.type
_entity_poly.pdbx_seq_one_letter_code
_entity_poly.pdbx_strand_id
1 'polypeptide(L)' 'MAEALQVIDLPETHVRIVVDGEQTPLLRRGGGDSFCCGACGAVLVEDAWSWEIYNLVLRCPACGAYNEVAKPATEGR' A
#
# COMPACT_ATOMS: atom_id res chain seq x y z
N MET A 1 2.88 14.22 5.36
CA MET A 1 3.83 13.24 5.93
C MET A 1 3.34 11.87 5.49
N ALA A 2 4.21 10.98 5.02
CA ALA A 2 3.74 9.71 4.47
C ALA A 2 3.31 8.74 5.60
N GLU A 3 2.16 8.07 5.43
CA GLU A 3 1.60 7.16 6.41
C GLU A 3 2.21 5.75 6.27
N ALA A 4 2.60 5.14 7.39
CA ALA A 4 3.18 3.79 7.39
C ALA A 4 2.08 2.74 7.29
N LEU A 5 2.20 1.85 6.29
CA LEU A 5 1.24 0.79 6.04
C LEU A 5 1.38 -0.38 7.02
N GLN A 6 0.29 -1.14 7.16
CA GLN A 6 0.30 -2.36 7.95
C GLN A 6 1.06 -3.47 7.19
N VAL A 7 2.06 -4.05 7.84
CA VAL A 7 2.79 -5.20 7.31
C VAL A 7 1.99 -6.46 7.58
N ILE A 8 1.85 -7.30 6.55
CA ILE A 8 1.18 -8.59 6.64
C ILE A 8 2.10 -9.71 6.13
N ASP A 9 1.75 -10.95 6.48
CA ASP A 9 2.33 -12.12 5.84
C ASP A 9 1.87 -12.22 4.37
N LEU A 10 2.57 -13.05 3.59
CA LEU A 10 2.19 -13.35 2.20
C LEU A 10 0.70 -13.74 2.16
N PRO A 11 -0.16 -12.98 1.45
CA PRO A 11 -1.58 -13.32 1.37
C PRO A 11 -1.78 -14.66 0.66
N GLU A 12 -2.80 -15.42 1.10
CA GLU A 12 -3.20 -16.63 0.41
C GLU A 12 -3.45 -16.33 -1.08
N THR A 13 -2.76 -17.09 -1.93
CA THR A 13 -2.80 -16.88 -3.38
C THR A 13 -4.25 -17.01 -3.85
N HIS A 14 -4.72 -16.07 -4.68
CA HIS A 14 -6.07 -15.99 -5.28
C HIS A 14 -7.15 -15.22 -4.49
N VAL A 15 -6.85 -14.69 -3.29
CA VAL A 15 -7.85 -13.91 -2.52
C VAL A 15 -7.68 -12.40 -2.65
N ARG A 16 -6.45 -11.91 -2.92
CA ARG A 16 -6.14 -10.47 -3.03
C ARG A 16 -5.27 -10.14 -4.24
N ILE A 17 -5.43 -8.92 -4.75
CA ILE A 17 -4.58 -8.39 -5.81
C ILE A 17 -3.28 -7.91 -5.18
N VAL A 18 -2.18 -8.56 -5.54
CA VAL A 18 -0.83 -8.14 -5.14
C VAL A 18 -0.24 -7.27 -6.25
N VAL A 19 0.15 -6.06 -5.90
CA VAL A 19 0.93 -5.16 -6.75
C VAL A 19 2.40 -5.36 -6.39
N ASP A 20 3.19 -5.74 -7.39
CA ASP A 20 4.62 -5.98 -7.31
C ASP A 20 5.32 -5.17 -8.41
N GLY A 21 6.58 -4.85 -8.21
CA GLY A 21 7.38 -4.08 -9.15
C GLY A 21 8.84 -4.03 -8.71
N GLU A 22 9.71 -3.56 -9.60
CA GLU A 22 11.16 -3.52 -9.35
C GLU A 22 11.62 -2.21 -8.68
N GLN A 23 10.78 -1.18 -8.68
CA GLN A 23 11.12 0.17 -8.23
C GLN A 23 9.98 0.80 -7.42
N THR A 24 10.35 1.71 -6.53
CA THR A 24 9.43 2.52 -5.74
C THR A 24 9.32 3.95 -6.30
N PRO A 25 8.14 4.59 -6.27
CA PRO A 25 6.86 4.05 -5.81
C PRO A 25 6.22 3.09 -6.82
N LEU A 26 5.40 2.16 -6.35
CA LEU A 26 4.64 1.22 -7.18
C LEU A 26 3.45 1.89 -7.86
N LEU A 27 2.87 2.89 -7.20
CA LEU A 27 1.68 3.60 -7.63
C LEU A 27 1.87 5.11 -7.41
N ARG A 28 1.43 5.90 -8.39
CA ARG A 28 1.30 7.34 -8.24
C ARG A 28 -0.06 7.76 -8.78
N ARG A 29 -0.92 8.33 -7.94
CA ARG A 29 -2.15 9.02 -8.38
C ARG A 29 -1.94 10.52 -8.24
N GLY A 30 -2.78 11.34 -8.86
CA GLY A 30 -2.60 12.79 -8.90
C GLY A 30 -3.33 13.50 -7.76
N GLY A 31 -3.13 13.09 -6.50
CA GLY A 31 -3.69 13.75 -5.32
C GLY A 31 -4.07 12.78 -4.21
N GLY A 32 -3.84 13.16 -2.95
CA GLY A 32 -4.09 12.34 -1.77
C GLY A 32 -2.86 12.33 -0.85
N ASP A 33 -2.67 11.22 -0.14
CA ASP A 33 -1.56 11.00 0.78
C ASP A 33 -0.51 10.05 0.17
N SER A 34 0.71 10.12 0.71
CA SER A 34 1.76 9.13 0.39
C SER A 34 1.75 8.03 1.44
N PHE A 35 2.01 6.80 1.01
CA PHE A 35 2.06 5.63 1.87
C PHE A 35 3.42 4.96 1.80
N CYS A 36 4.00 4.69 2.97
CA CYS A 36 5.28 4.04 3.13
C CYS A 36 5.13 2.59 3.58
N CYS A 37 6.12 1.78 3.25
CA CYS A 37 6.26 0.44 3.80
C CYS A 37 6.39 0.50 5.32
N GLY A 38 5.56 -0.27 6.04
CA GLY A 38 5.63 -0.34 7.50
C GLY A 38 6.88 -1.04 8.04
N ALA A 39 7.59 -1.80 7.19
CA ALA A 39 8.80 -2.52 7.59
C ALA A 39 10.09 -1.69 7.43
N CYS A 40 10.26 -1.00 6.30
CA CYS A 40 11.50 -0.28 5.97
C CYS A 40 11.34 1.22 5.72
N GLY A 41 10.11 1.74 5.70
CA GLY A 41 9.84 3.16 5.47
C GLY A 41 9.93 3.63 4.01
N ALA A 42 10.21 2.74 3.05
CA ALA A 42 10.25 3.10 1.62
C ALA A 42 8.86 3.54 1.12
N VAL A 43 8.80 4.61 0.32
CA VAL A 43 7.54 5.11 -0.25
C VAL A 43 7.02 4.10 -1.27
N LEU A 44 5.86 3.50 -1.01
CA LEU A 44 5.24 2.51 -1.91
C LEU A 44 4.19 3.16 -2.82
N VAL A 45 3.49 4.17 -2.31
CA VAL A 45 2.48 4.91 -3.05
C VAL A 45 2.67 6.39 -2.82
N GLU A 46 2.54 7.17 -3.89
CA GLU A 46 2.53 8.62 -3.82
C GLU A 46 1.17 9.17 -4.27
N ASP A 47 0.72 10.21 -3.57
CA ASP A 47 -0.40 11.05 -3.97
C ASP A 47 -1.66 10.23 -4.31
N ALA A 48 -2.05 9.31 -3.43
CA ALA A 48 -3.24 8.47 -3.61
C ALA A 48 -4.16 8.55 -2.40
N TRP A 49 -5.45 8.32 -2.60
CA TRP A 49 -6.38 8.20 -1.48
C TRP A 49 -6.48 6.74 -1.03
N SER A 50 -6.57 6.51 0.29
CA SER A 50 -6.66 5.15 0.85
C SER A 50 -7.82 4.33 0.26
N TRP A 51 -8.98 4.94 -0.01
CA TRP A 51 -10.13 4.28 -0.64
C TRP A 51 -9.89 3.82 -2.09
N GLU A 52 -8.85 4.30 -2.76
CA GLU A 52 -8.47 3.87 -4.11
C GLU A 52 -7.62 2.61 -4.10
N ILE A 53 -6.93 2.35 -2.98
CA ILE A 53 -5.89 1.33 -2.85
C ILE A 53 -6.13 0.32 -1.71
N TYR A 54 -7.18 0.47 -0.90
CA TYR A 54 -7.44 -0.38 0.28
C TYR A 54 -7.65 -1.87 0.00
N ASN A 55 -7.97 -2.26 -1.23
CA ASN A 55 -8.13 -3.67 -1.63
C ASN A 55 -6.84 -4.27 -2.22
N LEU A 56 -5.74 -3.52 -2.27
CA LEU A 56 -4.47 -3.95 -2.82
C LEU A 56 -3.51 -4.36 -1.72
N VAL A 57 -2.70 -5.37 -2.01
CA VAL A 57 -1.51 -5.70 -1.23
C VAL A 57 -0.29 -5.22 -2.00
N LEU A 58 0.56 -4.42 -1.37
CA LEU A 58 1.76 -3.85 -1.98
C LEU A 58 2.99 -4.61 -1.49
N ARG A 59 3.67 -5.29 -2.42
CA ARG A 59 4.95 -5.92 -2.11
C ARG A 59 6.07 -4.90 -2.25
N CYS A 60 6.76 -4.60 -1.16
CA CYS A 60 7.83 -3.62 -1.13
C CYS A 60 9.02 -4.11 -1.98
N PRO A 61 9.44 -3.37 -3.03
CA PRO A 61 10.61 -3.74 -3.83
C PRO A 61 11.92 -3.69 -3.05
N ALA A 62 11.99 -2.84 -2.02
CA ALA A 62 13.22 -2.61 -1.26
C ALA A 62 13.51 -3.69 -0.20
N CYS A 63 12.48 -4.26 0.44
CA CYS A 63 12.66 -5.25 1.51
C CYS A 63 11.86 -6.55 1.33
N GLY A 64 10.99 -6.62 0.32
CA GLY A 64 10.15 -7.78 0.02
C GLY A 64 8.91 -7.95 0.91
N ALA A 65 8.71 -7.09 1.92
CA ALA A 65 7.55 -7.17 2.82
C ALA A 65 6.22 -6.87 2.08
N TYR A 66 5.16 -7.55 2.50
CA TYR A 66 3.80 -7.30 2.01
C TYR A 66 3.11 -6.28 2.91
N ASN A 67 2.45 -5.29 2.30
CA ASN A 67 1.81 -4.20 3.01
C ASN A 67 0.36 -4.09 2.55
N GLU A 68 -0.56 -3.83 3.48
CA GLU A 68 -1.94 -3.50 3.17
C GLU A 68 -2.31 -2.11 3.66
N VAL A 69 -3.21 -1.46 2.93
CA VAL A 69 -3.80 -0.18 3.34
C VAL A 69 -5.08 -0.51 4.09
N ALA A 70 -5.20 0.00 5.32
CA ALA A 70 -6.40 -0.22 6.11
C ALA A 70 -7.62 0.30 5.35
N LYS A 71 -8.72 -0.47 5.37
CA LYS A 71 -10.00 0.01 4.85
C LYS A 71 -10.33 1.30 5.58
N PRO A 72 -10.53 2.43 4.88
CA PRO A 72 -10.93 3.65 5.55
C PRO A 72 -12.20 3.34 6.35
N ALA A 73 -12.21 3.72 7.62
CA ALA A 73 -13.40 3.61 8.44
C ALA A 73 -14.48 4.39 7.69
N THR A 74 -15.46 3.69 7.13
CA THR A 74 -16.57 4.30 6.40
C THR A 74 -17.14 5.40 7.29
N GLU A 75 -16.88 6.67 6.99
CA GLU A 75 -17.86 7.70 7.29
C GLU A 75 -19.05 7.34 6.41
N GLY A 76 -19.98 6.58 7.00
CA GLY A 76 -21.27 6.37 6.40
C GLY A 76 -21.96 7.72 6.35
N ARG A 77 -21.89 8.40 5.20
CA ARG A 77 -22.96 9.09 4.47
C ARG A 77 -22.42 10.07 3.45
#